data_AF-A0A5C7A472-F1
#
_entry.id   AF-A0A5C7A472-F1
#
_cell.length_a   1.000
_cell.length_b   1.000
_cell.length_c   1.000
_cell.angle_alpha   90.00
_cell.angle_beta   90.00
_cell.angle_gamma   90.00
#
_symmetry.space_group_name_H-M   'P 1'
#
loop_
_entity.id
_entity.type
_entity.pdbx_description
1 polymer ?
#
loop_
_entity_poly.entity_id
_entity_poly.type
_entity_poly.pdbx_seq_one_letter_code
_entity_poly.pdbx_strand_id
1 'polypeptide(L)'
;MQLFDDEQLDDKAAKTAEQKQVILDNVRLPEDWKTALADELTSDNMDNLREFLKQAYQSDTSVYPPANLMFNAFNLTPLSQVKVVILGQDPYHRPGQAMGLSFSVPKIIPKPPSLNNVLKEMATDIGTHYSAHGDLTYWAQQGVLLLNSSLTVSEGEPNSHQNAGWESFTDAVINIINEQTEHTVFILWGSKAQKKGRYINTDKHLILTAVHPSPLAANRGGFFGSKPFSKTNDYLIQYGQTPIDWQLPQ
;
A
#
# COMPACT_ATOMS: atom_id res chain seq x y z
N MET A 1 -28.45 30.23 29.74
CA MET A 1 -27.31 30.12 30.67
C MET A 1 -27.06 28.62 30.79
N GLN A 2 -26.02 28.13 30.07
CA GLN A 2 -25.53 26.74 29.93
C GLN A 2 -26.58 25.61 30.07
N LEU A 3 -27.23 25.13 29.00
CA LEU A 3 -26.74 24.22 27.94
C LEU A 3 -25.95 23.04 28.50
N PHE A 4 -26.68 21.92 28.53
CA PHE A 4 -26.37 20.54 28.90
C PHE A 4 -24.91 20.11 28.85
N ASP A 5 -24.57 19.29 29.84
CA ASP A 5 -23.27 18.67 30.10
C ASP A 5 -22.72 17.94 28.86
N ASP A 6 -21.57 18.40 28.39
CA ASP A 6 -20.68 17.66 27.49
C ASP A 6 -19.98 16.55 28.29
N GLU A 7 -20.68 15.44 28.55
CA GLU A 7 -20.04 14.20 29.02
C GLU A 7 -20.48 13.03 28.15
N GLN A 8 -19.75 12.82 27.05
CA GLN A 8 -19.46 11.50 26.50
C GLN A 8 -18.19 11.59 25.66
N LEU A 9 -17.06 11.81 26.33
CA LEU A 9 -15.79 11.30 25.84
C LEU A 9 -15.84 9.78 26.08
N ASP A 10 -15.98 9.02 24.99
CA ASP A 10 -15.95 7.56 24.99
C ASP A 10 -14.53 7.10 25.37
N ASP A 11 -14.22 7.16 26.66
CA ASP A 11 -12.91 6.81 27.23
C ASP A 11 -12.86 5.29 27.37
N LYS A 12 -12.70 4.59 26.25
CA LYS A 12 -12.42 3.15 26.27
C LYS A 12 -11.17 2.92 27.11
N ALA A 13 -11.31 2.14 28.17
CA ALA A 13 -10.18 1.77 29.00
C ALA A 13 -9.06 1.16 28.15
N ALA A 14 -7.81 1.59 28.39
CA ALA A 14 -6.65 1.09 27.67
C ALA A 14 -6.56 -0.44 27.78
N LYS A 15 -6.34 -1.11 26.64
CA LYS A 15 -6.24 -2.57 26.57
C LYS A 15 -5.06 -3.09 27.40
N THR A 16 -5.26 -4.16 28.17
CA THR A 16 -4.19 -4.82 28.92
C THR A 16 -3.20 -5.53 27.99
N ALA A 17 -2.02 -5.88 28.51
CA ALA A 17 -1.02 -6.61 27.74
C ALA A 17 -1.53 -7.96 27.22
N GLU A 18 -2.32 -8.67 28.03
CA GLU A 18 -2.94 -9.94 27.66
C GLU A 18 -3.96 -9.77 26.53
N GLN A 19 -4.80 -8.73 26.60
CA GLN A 19 -5.75 -8.41 25.55
C GLN A 19 -5.04 -8.06 24.24
N LYS A 20 -3.97 -7.27 24.31
CA LYS A 20 -3.11 -6.95 23.16
C LYS A 20 -2.52 -8.22 22.55
N GLN A 21 -1.97 -9.12 23.36
CA GLN A 21 -1.37 -10.36 22.87
C GLN A 21 -2.40 -11.25 22.15
N VAL A 22 -3.60 -11.41 22.70
CA VAL A 22 -4.67 -12.19 22.05
C VAL A 22 -5.05 -11.60 20.68
N ILE A 23 -5.07 -10.27 20.55
CA ILE A 23 -5.32 -9.63 19.25
C ILE A 23 -4.19 -9.99 18.27
N LEU A 24 -2.94 -9.82 18.68
CA LEU A 24 -1.77 -10.06 17.83
C LEU A 24 -1.64 -11.51 17.37
N ASP A 25 -1.98 -12.47 18.23
CA ASP A 25 -1.95 -13.92 17.91
C ASP A 25 -2.94 -14.28 16.78
N ASN A 26 -4.02 -13.51 16.63
CA ASN A 26 -5.02 -13.71 15.59
C ASN A 26 -4.74 -12.95 14.29
N VAL A 27 -3.78 -12.02 14.29
CA VAL A 27 -3.40 -11.26 13.08
C VAL A 27 -2.50 -12.12 12.20
N ARG A 28 -2.88 -12.25 10.93
CA ARG A 28 -2.10 -12.96 9.91
C ARG A 28 -1.21 -11.99 9.13
N LEU A 29 -0.07 -11.66 9.72
CA LEU A 29 1.00 -10.85 9.14
C LEU A 29 2.34 -11.53 9.46
N PRO A 30 3.42 -11.27 8.69
CA PRO A 30 4.77 -11.68 9.08
C PRO A 30 5.14 -11.13 10.47
N GLU A 31 5.97 -11.87 11.22
CA GLU A 31 6.31 -11.51 12.61
C GLU A 31 6.95 -10.13 12.72
N ASP A 32 7.86 -9.77 11.80
CA ASP A 32 8.53 -8.46 11.82
C ASP A 32 7.53 -7.30 11.66
N TRP A 33 6.56 -7.44 10.75
CA TRP A 33 5.44 -6.51 10.64
C TRP A 33 4.55 -6.50 11.88
N LYS A 34 4.17 -7.66 12.43
CA LYS A 34 3.32 -7.72 13.63
C LYS A 34 3.95 -7.04 14.82
N THR A 35 5.24 -7.28 15.05
CA THR A 35 5.98 -6.64 16.14
C THR A 35 6.05 -5.13 15.93
N ALA A 36 6.41 -4.68 14.73
CA ALA A 36 6.54 -3.25 14.45
C ALA A 36 5.20 -2.50 14.50
N LEU A 37 4.11 -3.13 14.05
CA LEU A 37 2.76 -2.56 14.03
C LEU A 37 1.94 -2.86 15.30
N ALA A 38 2.54 -3.41 16.36
CA ALA A 38 1.78 -3.93 17.50
C ALA A 38 0.85 -2.89 18.15
N ASP A 39 1.31 -1.64 18.28
CA ASP A 39 0.51 -0.55 18.84
C ASP A 39 -0.66 -0.17 17.93
N GLU A 40 -0.44 -0.09 16.61
CA GLU A 40 -1.53 0.20 15.66
C GLU A 40 -2.51 -0.97 15.57
N LEU A 41 -2.04 -2.22 15.49
CA LEU A 41 -2.86 -3.42 15.42
C LEU A 41 -3.77 -3.62 16.64
N THR A 42 -3.39 -3.01 17.77
CA THR A 42 -4.16 -3.06 19.03
C THR A 42 -4.86 -1.74 19.36
N SER A 43 -4.81 -0.76 18.45
CA SER A 43 -5.48 0.52 18.59
C SER A 43 -7.01 0.39 18.50
N ASP A 44 -7.72 1.40 18.99
CA ASP A 44 -9.17 1.47 18.83
C ASP A 44 -9.58 1.72 17.38
N ASN A 45 -8.73 2.39 16.59
CA ASN A 45 -8.91 2.52 15.14
C ASN A 45 -8.98 1.13 14.47
N MET A 46 -8.03 0.24 14.79
CA MET A 46 -8.04 -1.12 14.24
C MET A 46 -9.19 -1.98 14.76
N ASP A 47 -9.68 -1.76 15.98
CA ASP A 47 -10.91 -2.41 16.45
C ASP A 47 -12.12 -2.01 15.60
N ASN A 48 -12.31 -0.71 15.41
CA ASN A 48 -13.41 -0.16 14.63
C ASN A 48 -13.33 -0.63 13.17
N LEU A 49 -12.11 -0.65 12.60
CA LEU A 49 -11.88 -1.15 11.25
C LEU A 49 -12.18 -2.65 11.15
N ARG A 50 -11.80 -3.48 12.13
CA ARG A 50 -12.13 -4.92 12.14
C ARG A 50 -13.64 -5.16 12.19
N GLU A 51 -14.36 -4.40 13.02
CA GLU A 51 -15.83 -4.46 13.11
C GLU A 51 -16.46 -4.08 11.76
N PHE A 52 -16.03 -2.96 11.17
CA PHE A 52 -16.46 -2.51 9.85
C PHE A 52 -16.23 -3.57 8.77
N LEU A 53 -15.02 -4.14 8.69
CA LEU A 53 -14.68 -5.15 7.68
C LEU A 53 -15.51 -6.42 7.86
N LYS A 54 -15.75 -6.85 9.10
CA LYS A 54 -16.60 -8.01 9.37
C LYS A 54 -18.00 -7.81 8.80
N GLN A 55 -18.58 -6.63 8.99
CA GLN A 55 -19.89 -6.27 8.43
C GLN A 55 -19.82 -6.18 6.90
N ALA A 56 -18.79 -5.54 6.35
CA ALA A 56 -18.64 -5.35 4.91
C ALA A 56 -18.53 -6.69 4.15
N TYR A 57 -17.70 -7.62 4.64
CA TYR A 57 -17.57 -8.96 4.05
C TYR A 57 -18.77 -9.89 4.27
N GLN A 58 -19.68 -9.55 5.20
CA GLN A 58 -20.94 -10.26 5.43
C GLN A 58 -22.12 -9.65 4.66
N SER A 59 -21.92 -8.51 4.00
CA SER A 59 -22.96 -7.83 3.23
C SER A 59 -23.23 -8.52 1.88
N ASP A 60 -24.34 -8.15 1.24
CA ASP A 60 -24.68 -8.64 -0.11
C ASP A 60 -23.76 -8.05 -1.21
N THR A 61 -22.99 -7.01 -0.90
CA THR A 61 -22.04 -6.40 -1.83
C THR A 61 -20.66 -7.02 -1.66
N SER A 62 -20.09 -7.56 -2.75
CA SER A 62 -18.75 -8.14 -2.70
C SER A 62 -17.70 -7.11 -2.28
N VAL A 63 -16.76 -7.52 -1.44
CA VAL A 63 -15.60 -6.70 -1.05
C VAL A 63 -14.33 -7.30 -1.64
N TYR A 64 -13.47 -6.43 -2.18
CA TYR A 64 -12.19 -6.80 -2.79
C TYR A 64 -11.00 -6.17 -2.06
N PRO A 65 -9.84 -6.86 -2.01
CA PRO A 65 -9.64 -8.25 -2.43
C PRO A 65 -10.35 -9.23 -1.48
N PRO A 66 -10.40 -10.54 -1.79
CA PRO A 66 -10.78 -11.57 -0.82
C PRO A 66 -9.99 -11.41 0.49
N ALA A 67 -10.62 -11.66 1.65
CA ALA A 67 -10.05 -11.34 2.96
C ALA A 67 -8.65 -11.95 3.21
N ASN A 68 -8.38 -13.14 2.67
CA ASN A 68 -7.08 -13.81 2.78
C ASN A 68 -5.95 -13.12 1.99
N LEU A 69 -6.28 -12.21 1.08
CA LEU A 69 -5.33 -11.41 0.30
C LEU A 69 -5.22 -9.96 0.78
N MET A 70 -6.00 -9.54 1.79
CA MET A 70 -6.01 -8.16 2.29
C MET A 70 -4.61 -7.65 2.69
N PHE A 71 -3.80 -8.52 3.30
CA PHE A 71 -2.42 -8.23 3.71
C PHE A 71 -1.35 -8.82 2.78
N ASN A 72 -1.70 -9.14 1.53
CA ASN A 72 -0.77 -9.82 0.62
C ASN A 72 0.53 -9.04 0.37
N ALA A 73 0.48 -7.70 0.29
CA ALA A 73 1.67 -6.85 0.17
C ALA A 73 2.70 -7.12 1.28
N PHE A 74 2.25 -7.26 2.53
CA PHE A 74 3.10 -7.53 3.68
C PHE A 74 3.62 -8.97 3.66
N ASN A 75 2.77 -9.93 3.31
CA ASN A 75 3.15 -11.35 3.23
C ASN A 75 4.24 -11.60 2.18
N LEU A 76 4.21 -10.86 1.07
CA LEU A 76 5.21 -10.96 0.01
C LEU A 76 6.44 -10.09 0.27
N THR A 77 6.31 -9.07 1.12
CA THR A 77 7.38 -8.12 1.43
C THR A 77 7.49 -7.93 2.95
N PRO A 78 8.17 -8.84 3.67
CA PRO A 78 8.47 -8.65 5.10
C PRO A 78 9.18 -7.32 5.33
N LEU A 79 9.00 -6.71 6.52
CA LEU A 79 9.55 -5.38 6.83
C LEU A 79 11.06 -5.33 6.60
N SER A 80 11.75 -6.37 7.04
CA SER A 80 13.20 -6.57 6.89
C SER A 80 13.69 -6.63 5.42
N GLN A 81 12.79 -6.82 4.46
CA GLN A 81 13.11 -6.92 3.03
C GLN A 81 12.66 -5.69 2.23
N VAL A 82 12.02 -4.71 2.86
CA VAL A 82 11.54 -3.51 2.16
C VAL A 82 12.73 -2.70 1.63
N LYS A 83 12.73 -2.49 0.31
CA LYS A 83 13.68 -1.61 -0.42
C LYS A 83 12.96 -0.45 -1.10
N VAL A 84 11.74 -0.72 -1.58
CA VAL A 84 10.95 0.24 -2.35
C VAL A 84 9.51 0.21 -1.84
N VAL A 85 8.87 1.37 -1.77
CA VAL A 85 7.44 1.50 -1.46
C VAL A 85 6.75 2.20 -2.62
N ILE A 86 5.72 1.57 -3.20
CA ILE A 86 4.88 2.17 -4.24
C ILE A 86 3.48 2.35 -3.69
N LEU A 87 3.07 3.61 -3.52
CA LEU A 87 1.75 3.94 -2.96
C LEU A 87 0.66 3.99 -4.03
N GLY A 88 -0.36 3.17 -3.84
CA GLY A 88 -1.64 3.25 -4.54
C GLY A 88 -2.73 3.89 -3.67
N GLN A 89 -3.93 3.99 -4.25
CA GLN A 89 -5.09 4.62 -3.61
C GLN A 89 -5.96 3.57 -2.92
N ASP A 90 -6.69 2.78 -3.70
CA ASP A 90 -7.57 1.70 -3.27
C ASP A 90 -7.41 0.49 -4.20
N PRO A 91 -7.85 -0.72 -3.79
CA PRO A 91 -7.80 -1.89 -4.66
C PRO A 91 -8.69 -1.72 -5.89
N TYR A 92 -8.45 -2.53 -6.91
CA TYR A 92 -9.40 -2.62 -8.03
C TYR A 92 -10.75 -3.18 -7.57
N HIS A 93 -11.83 -2.54 -8.02
CA HIS A 93 -13.19 -2.77 -7.52
C HIS A 93 -14.04 -3.68 -8.44
N ARG A 94 -13.41 -4.44 -9.36
CA ARG A 94 -14.11 -5.41 -10.22
C ARG A 94 -13.73 -6.85 -9.85
N PRO A 95 -14.62 -7.83 -10.13
CA PRO A 95 -14.37 -9.23 -9.84
C PRO A 95 -13.02 -9.72 -10.35
N GLY A 96 -12.26 -10.38 -9.46
CA GLY A 96 -10.98 -11.02 -9.77
C GLY A 96 -9.80 -10.08 -10.04
N GLN A 97 -9.98 -8.76 -9.99
CA GLN A 97 -8.88 -7.82 -10.27
C GLN A 97 -7.93 -7.62 -9.10
N ALA A 98 -8.45 -7.29 -7.91
CA ALA A 98 -7.60 -6.99 -6.76
C ALA A 98 -6.99 -8.25 -6.16
N MET A 99 -5.68 -8.21 -5.95
CA MET A 99 -4.91 -9.30 -5.35
C MET A 99 -4.09 -8.85 -4.12
N GLY A 100 -4.51 -7.75 -3.49
CA GLY A 100 -3.85 -7.22 -2.28
C GLY A 100 -2.52 -6.51 -2.51
N LEU A 101 -2.27 -6.06 -3.74
CA LEU A 101 -1.07 -5.33 -4.15
C LEU A 101 -1.50 -4.09 -4.95
N SER A 102 -0.94 -2.91 -4.66
CA SER A 102 -1.21 -1.70 -5.44
C SER A 102 -0.84 -1.91 -6.91
N PHE A 103 -1.69 -1.40 -7.82
CA PHE A 103 -1.58 -1.53 -9.29
C PHE A 103 -1.61 -2.95 -9.89
N SER A 104 -1.33 -4.00 -9.13
CA SER A 104 -1.25 -5.38 -9.63
C SER A 104 -2.61 -5.99 -9.94
N VAL A 105 -2.66 -6.84 -10.96
CA VAL A 105 -3.80 -7.73 -11.25
C VAL A 105 -3.32 -9.15 -11.57
N PRO A 106 -4.08 -10.21 -11.27
CA PRO A 106 -3.71 -11.58 -11.63
C PRO A 106 -3.43 -11.74 -13.14
N LYS A 107 -2.55 -12.68 -13.51
CA LYS A 107 -2.06 -12.81 -14.89
C LYS A 107 -3.15 -12.90 -15.97
N ILE A 108 -4.27 -13.55 -15.64
CA ILE A 108 -5.41 -13.77 -16.55
C ILE A 108 -6.26 -12.50 -16.77
N ILE A 109 -6.08 -11.48 -15.94
CA ILE A 109 -6.87 -10.26 -15.95
C ILE A 109 -6.22 -9.23 -16.88
N PRO A 110 -6.99 -8.60 -17.79
CA PRO A 110 -6.49 -7.50 -18.61
C PRO A 110 -5.92 -6.38 -17.74
N LYS A 111 -4.73 -5.91 -18.10
CA LYS A 111 -4.06 -4.80 -17.41
C LYS A 111 -4.94 -3.55 -17.39
N PRO A 112 -5.25 -2.98 -16.22
CA PRO A 112 -5.96 -1.71 -16.15
C PRO A 112 -5.17 -0.56 -16.78
N PRO A 113 -5.83 0.54 -17.21
CA PRO A 113 -5.15 1.62 -17.94
C PRO A 113 -3.95 2.24 -17.21
N SER A 114 -4.08 2.48 -15.90
CA SER A 114 -2.97 2.99 -15.09
C SER A 114 -1.76 2.03 -15.08
N LEU A 115 -2.01 0.73 -14.96
CA LEU A 115 -0.95 -0.28 -14.97
C LEU A 115 -0.26 -0.38 -16.34
N ASN A 116 -1.01 -0.27 -17.44
CA ASN A 116 -0.41 -0.19 -18.78
C ASN A 116 0.55 1.00 -18.89
N ASN A 117 0.19 2.16 -18.32
CA ASN A 117 1.07 3.32 -18.31
C ASN A 117 2.32 3.10 -17.45
N VAL A 118 2.18 2.49 -16.27
CA VAL A 118 3.32 2.11 -15.40
C VAL A 118 4.30 1.21 -16.15
N LEU A 119 3.80 0.14 -16.79
CA LEU A 119 4.65 -0.79 -17.54
C LEU A 119 5.22 -0.19 -18.82
N LYS A 120 4.52 0.77 -19.44
CA LYS A 120 5.04 1.54 -20.58
C LYS A 120 6.19 2.44 -20.14
N GLU A 121 6.04 3.18 -19.05
CA GLU A 121 7.11 4.01 -18.50
C GLU A 121 8.32 3.15 -18.14
N MET A 122 8.11 2.01 -17.48
CA MET A 122 9.18 1.05 -17.19
C MET A 122 9.93 0.61 -18.44
N ALA A 123 9.20 0.15 -19.47
CA ALA A 123 9.80 -0.27 -20.73
C ALA A 123 10.64 0.83 -21.38
N THR A 124 10.18 2.08 -21.33
CA THR A 124 10.92 3.22 -21.88
C THR A 124 12.09 3.68 -21.01
N ASP A 125 11.97 3.55 -19.69
CA ASP A 125 12.95 4.00 -18.71
C ASP A 125 14.21 3.12 -18.70
N ILE A 126 14.00 1.80 -18.62
CA ILE A 126 15.08 0.81 -18.43
C ILE A 126 15.28 -0.14 -19.63
N GLY A 127 14.58 0.10 -20.74
CA GLY A 127 14.77 -0.65 -21.99
C GLY A 127 14.27 -2.10 -21.95
N THR A 128 13.25 -2.38 -21.16
CA THR A 128 12.66 -3.73 -20.99
C THR A 128 11.57 -4.04 -22.01
N HIS A 129 11.24 -5.31 -22.16
CA HIS A 129 10.10 -5.73 -22.97
C HIS A 129 8.78 -5.40 -22.28
N TYR A 130 7.75 -5.11 -23.08
CA TYR A 130 6.41 -4.88 -22.56
C TYR A 130 5.85 -6.18 -21.96
N SER A 131 5.38 -6.13 -20.72
CA SER A 131 4.85 -7.32 -20.05
C SER A 131 3.50 -7.76 -20.63
N ALA A 132 3.37 -9.06 -20.90
CA ALA A 132 2.11 -9.68 -21.32
C ALA A 132 1.01 -9.56 -20.25
N HIS A 133 1.37 -9.58 -18.97
CA HIS A 133 0.42 -9.60 -17.84
C HIS A 133 0.64 -8.45 -16.84
N GLY A 134 -0.32 -8.31 -15.92
CA GLY A 134 -0.32 -7.26 -14.89
C GLY A 134 0.07 -7.68 -13.48
N ASP A 135 0.49 -8.94 -13.29
CA ASP A 135 0.87 -9.46 -11.98
C ASP A 135 2.26 -8.95 -11.57
N LEU A 136 2.30 -8.14 -10.51
CA LEU A 136 3.50 -7.51 -9.95
C LEU A 136 4.06 -8.28 -8.74
N THR A 137 3.62 -9.51 -8.47
CA THR A 137 4.13 -10.36 -7.38
C THR A 137 5.65 -10.51 -7.45
N TYR A 138 6.22 -10.56 -8.66
CA TYR A 138 7.68 -10.64 -8.86
C TYR A 138 8.43 -9.43 -8.28
N TRP A 139 7.84 -8.24 -8.32
CA TRP A 139 8.44 -7.06 -7.69
C TRP A 139 8.33 -7.14 -6.17
N ALA A 140 7.19 -7.56 -5.65
CA ALA A 140 6.97 -7.68 -4.21
C ALA A 140 7.99 -8.62 -3.55
N GLN A 141 8.23 -9.77 -4.16
CA GLN A 141 9.22 -10.76 -3.70
C GLN A 141 10.68 -10.24 -3.70
N GLN A 142 10.96 -9.11 -4.34
CA GLN A 142 12.29 -8.49 -4.38
C GLN A 142 12.47 -7.32 -3.40
N GLY A 143 11.44 -7.01 -2.61
CA GLY A 143 11.46 -5.91 -1.65
C GLY A 143 10.61 -4.70 -2.04
N VAL A 144 9.72 -4.82 -3.03
CA VAL A 144 8.82 -3.72 -3.45
C VAL A 144 7.48 -3.83 -2.73
N LEU A 145 7.28 -3.05 -1.68
CA LEU A 145 6.02 -2.98 -0.96
C LEU A 145 4.97 -2.21 -1.80
N LEU A 146 4.04 -2.97 -2.40
CA LEU A 146 2.93 -2.47 -3.21
C LEU A 146 1.72 -2.13 -2.34
N LEU A 147 1.77 -0.99 -1.65
CA LEU A 147 0.80 -0.59 -0.62
C LEU A 147 -0.28 0.35 -1.16
N ASN A 148 -1.57 0.00 -0.99
CA ASN A 148 -2.66 0.97 -1.20
C ASN A 148 -2.94 1.76 0.10
N SER A 149 -3.52 2.95 -0.02
CA SER A 149 -3.93 3.77 1.14
C SER A 149 -5.18 3.22 1.83
N SER A 150 -6.09 2.61 1.07
CA SER A 150 -7.14 1.70 1.57
C SER A 150 -6.83 0.29 1.12
N LEU A 151 -7.01 -0.71 1.99
CA LEU A 151 -6.70 -2.11 1.64
C LEU A 151 -7.92 -2.92 1.17
N THR A 152 -9.12 -2.36 1.27
CA THR A 152 -10.36 -2.97 0.77
C THR A 152 -11.23 -1.97 0.02
N VAL A 153 -12.16 -2.48 -0.79
CA VAL A 153 -13.14 -1.70 -1.57
C VAL A 153 -14.37 -2.54 -1.87
N SER A 154 -15.53 -1.92 -2.00
CA SER A 154 -16.77 -2.56 -2.43
C SER A 154 -16.80 -2.72 -3.95
N GLU A 155 -17.46 -3.75 -4.44
CA GLU A 155 -17.62 -3.98 -5.86
C GLU A 155 -18.31 -2.81 -6.56
N GLY A 156 -17.68 -2.30 -7.62
CA GLY A 156 -18.26 -1.22 -8.43
C GLY A 156 -18.16 0.18 -7.82
N GLU A 157 -17.64 0.32 -6.59
CA GLU A 157 -17.64 1.59 -5.85
C GLU A 157 -16.21 2.03 -5.46
N PRO A 158 -15.50 2.74 -6.36
CA PRO A 158 -14.17 3.27 -6.06
C PRO A 158 -14.20 4.13 -4.79
N ASN A 159 -13.22 3.96 -3.90
CA ASN A 159 -13.12 4.66 -2.61
C ASN A 159 -14.23 4.38 -1.60
N SER A 160 -15.05 3.34 -1.76
CA SER A 160 -16.17 3.07 -0.82
C SER A 160 -15.72 2.87 0.63
N HIS A 161 -14.50 2.36 0.86
CA HIS A 161 -13.92 2.15 2.19
C HIS A 161 -12.93 3.25 2.59
N GLN A 162 -12.95 4.39 1.90
CA GLN A 162 -12.17 5.55 2.31
C GLN A 162 -12.67 6.05 3.67
N ASN A 163 -11.75 6.43 4.55
CA ASN A 163 -11.99 6.86 5.93
C ASN A 163 -12.58 5.76 6.84
N ALA A 164 -12.52 4.49 6.44
CA ALA A 164 -12.93 3.37 7.30
C ALA A 164 -11.91 3.03 8.40
N GLY A 165 -10.73 3.69 8.39
CA GLY A 165 -9.63 3.47 9.34
C GLY A 165 -8.34 2.95 8.69
N TRP A 166 -8.39 2.58 7.40
CA TRP A 166 -7.21 2.13 6.66
C TRP A 166 -6.13 3.18 6.52
N GLU A 167 -6.51 4.45 6.40
CA GLU A 167 -5.55 5.54 6.21
C GLU A 167 -4.61 5.67 7.41
N SER A 168 -5.15 5.53 8.63
CA SER A 168 -4.36 5.50 9.88
C SER A 168 -3.43 4.30 9.91
N PHE A 169 -3.94 3.10 9.61
CA PHE A 169 -3.12 1.89 9.57
C PHE A 169 -1.97 2.02 8.56
N THR A 170 -2.24 2.50 7.35
CA THR A 170 -1.23 2.64 6.30
C THR A 170 -0.30 3.84 6.53
N ASP A 171 -0.72 4.86 7.29
CA ASP A 171 0.17 5.92 7.80
C ASP A 171 1.16 5.34 8.83
N ALA A 172 0.69 4.50 9.76
CA ALA A 172 1.55 3.80 10.71
C ALA A 172 2.59 2.92 10.00
N VAL A 173 2.19 2.20 8.95
CA VAL A 173 3.11 1.41 8.09
C VAL A 173 4.21 2.29 7.51
N ILE A 174 3.86 3.45 6.93
CA ILE A 174 4.86 4.35 6.32
C ILE A 174 5.80 4.92 7.40
N ASN A 175 5.27 5.27 8.56
CA ASN A 175 6.09 5.76 9.68
C ASN A 175 7.07 4.69 10.18
N ILE A 176 6.63 3.44 10.33
CA ILE A 176 7.50 2.32 10.70
C ILE A 176 8.63 2.15 9.69
N ILE A 177 8.34 2.20 8.39
CA ILE A 177 9.38 2.13 7.36
C ILE A 177 10.34 3.31 7.49
N ASN A 178 9.81 4.52 7.63
CA ASN A 178 10.59 5.76 7.80
C ASN A 178 11.55 5.68 9.01
N GLU A 179 11.10 5.07 10.10
CA GLU A 179 11.85 4.97 11.35
C GLU A 179 12.83 3.78 11.35
N GLN A 180 12.42 2.61 10.87
CA GLN A 180 13.14 1.35 11.09
C GLN A 180 13.94 0.85 9.88
N THR A 181 13.72 1.39 8.69
CA THR A 181 14.49 1.01 7.48
C THR A 181 15.45 2.13 7.09
N GLU A 182 16.50 1.84 6.32
CA GLU A 182 17.40 2.88 5.78
C GLU A 182 17.49 2.75 4.27
N HIS A 183 17.70 3.88 3.58
CA HIS A 183 17.89 3.90 2.12
C HIS A 183 16.74 3.25 1.33
N THR A 184 15.53 3.32 1.89
CA THR A 184 14.30 2.95 1.19
C THR A 184 13.92 4.00 0.15
N VAL A 185 13.43 3.54 -1.01
CA VAL A 185 12.91 4.41 -2.08
C VAL A 185 11.39 4.47 -2.01
N PHE A 186 10.83 5.67 -1.88
CA PHE A 186 9.39 5.91 -1.90
C PHE A 186 8.97 6.50 -3.25
N ILE A 187 8.12 5.77 -3.98
CA ILE A 187 7.56 6.20 -5.26
C ILE A 187 6.13 6.69 -5.04
N LEU A 188 5.94 8.00 -5.18
CA LEU A 188 4.70 8.71 -4.83
C LEU A 188 4.08 9.34 -6.08
N TRP A 189 3.16 8.60 -6.70
CA TRP A 189 2.46 9.05 -7.91
C TRP A 189 1.12 9.72 -7.59
N GLY A 190 1.00 11.00 -7.96
CA GLY A 190 -0.19 11.81 -7.73
C GLY A 190 -0.27 12.45 -6.34
N SER A 191 -1.18 13.43 -6.21
CA SER A 191 -1.25 14.31 -5.04
C SER A 191 -1.56 13.58 -3.73
N LYS A 192 -2.39 12.53 -3.76
CA LYS A 192 -2.71 11.74 -2.55
C LYS A 192 -1.48 11.04 -1.99
N ALA A 193 -0.72 10.34 -2.84
CA ALA A 193 0.51 9.66 -2.44
C ALA A 193 1.58 10.66 -1.95
N GLN A 194 1.74 11.79 -2.65
CA GLN A 194 2.66 12.86 -2.26
C GLN A 194 2.30 13.47 -0.91
N LYS A 195 1.01 13.70 -0.64
CA LYS A 195 0.54 14.21 0.67
C LYS A 195 0.86 13.22 1.79
N LYS A 196 0.69 11.91 1.55
CA LYS A 196 0.97 10.85 2.53
C LYS A 196 2.46 10.76 2.84
N GLY A 197 3.32 10.93 1.84
CA GLY A 197 4.78 10.88 2.00
C GLY A 197 5.47 12.16 2.49
N ARG A 198 4.72 13.23 2.83
CA ARG A 198 5.32 14.54 3.18
C ARG A 198 6.21 14.55 4.43
N TYR A 199 6.10 13.51 5.27
CA TYR A 199 6.82 13.38 6.54
C TYR A 199 7.99 12.40 6.48
N ILE A 200 8.23 11.80 5.32
CA ILE A 200 9.34 10.87 5.11
C ILE A 200 10.65 11.65 5.21
N ASN A 201 11.60 11.11 5.98
CA ASN A 201 12.91 11.70 6.17
C ASN A 201 13.75 11.59 4.90
N THR A 202 13.91 12.70 4.17
CA THR A 202 14.67 12.76 2.92
C THR A 202 16.18 12.64 3.08
N ASP A 203 16.70 12.80 4.30
CA ASP A 203 18.12 12.56 4.58
C ASP A 203 18.43 11.06 4.66
N LYS A 204 17.40 10.25 4.94
CA LYS A 204 17.48 8.79 5.11
C LYS A 204 17.00 8.02 3.89
N HIS A 205 16.05 8.59 3.14
CA HIS A 205 15.30 7.92 2.09
C HIS A 205 15.26 8.73 0.79
N LEU A 206 15.09 8.04 -0.33
CA LEU A 206 14.81 8.69 -1.61
C LEU A 206 13.31 8.82 -1.82
N ILE A 207 12.85 10.01 -2.20
CA ILE A 207 11.46 10.25 -2.61
C ILE A 207 11.43 10.56 -4.11
N LEU A 208 10.75 9.71 -4.88
CA LEU A 208 10.50 9.89 -6.31
C LEU A 208 9.03 10.23 -6.52
N THR A 209 8.76 11.40 -7.10
CA THR A 209 7.40 11.88 -7.34
C THR A 209 7.12 12.05 -8.83
N ALA A 210 5.86 11.82 -9.22
CA ALA A 210 5.34 12.11 -10.55
C ALA A 210 3.82 12.36 -10.46
N VAL A 211 3.19 12.80 -11.56
CA VAL A 211 1.72 12.78 -11.63
C VAL A 211 1.21 11.34 -11.64
N HIS A 212 -0.07 11.12 -11.35
CA HIS A 212 -0.63 9.78 -11.31
C HIS A 212 -0.61 9.09 -12.70
N PRO A 213 -0.35 7.77 -12.80
CA PRO A 213 -0.30 7.05 -14.08
C PRO A 213 -1.65 6.89 -14.79
N SER A 214 -2.78 7.33 -14.20
CA SER A 214 -4.08 7.22 -14.87
C SER A 214 -4.09 8.02 -16.18
N PRO A 215 -4.80 7.56 -17.23
CA PRO A 215 -4.82 8.25 -18.52
C PRO A 215 -5.17 9.74 -18.42
N LEU A 216 -6.09 10.10 -17.52
CA LEU A 216 -6.50 11.49 -17.29
C LEU A 216 -5.33 12.39 -16.88
N ALA A 217 -4.42 11.90 -16.03
CA ALA A 217 -3.30 12.66 -15.51
C ALA A 217 -2.05 12.48 -16.40
N ALA A 218 -1.72 11.25 -16.81
CA ALA A 218 -0.55 10.96 -17.62
C ALA A 218 -0.56 11.68 -18.98
N ASN A 219 -1.73 11.80 -19.62
CA ASN A 219 -1.86 12.51 -20.90
C ASN A 219 -1.68 14.03 -20.79
N ARG A 220 -1.75 14.60 -19.58
CA ARG A 220 -1.45 16.01 -19.30
C ARG A 220 0.04 16.27 -19.06
N GLY A 221 0.86 15.22 -19.09
CA GLY A 221 2.30 15.28 -18.88
C GLY A 221 2.72 15.09 -17.42
N GLY A 222 3.98 14.69 -17.21
CA GLY A 222 4.61 14.58 -15.90
C GLY A 222 4.66 13.17 -15.28
N PHE A 223 4.11 12.15 -15.96
CA PHE A 223 4.30 10.74 -15.57
C PHE A 223 5.33 10.08 -16.49
N PHE A 224 5.08 10.15 -17.80
CA PHE A 224 6.03 9.64 -18.79
C PHE A 224 7.32 10.44 -18.80
N GLY A 225 8.46 9.75 -18.82
CA GLY A 225 9.79 10.33 -18.69
C GLY A 225 10.20 10.71 -17.27
N SER A 226 9.39 10.36 -16.25
CA SER A 226 9.76 10.58 -14.85
C SER A 226 10.91 9.66 -14.39
N LYS A 227 11.10 8.54 -15.09
CA LYS A 227 12.17 7.57 -14.91
C LYS A 227 12.30 7.02 -13.48
N PRO A 228 11.22 6.52 -12.86
CA PRO A 228 11.26 6.12 -11.47
C PRO A 228 12.04 4.81 -11.28
N PHE A 229 12.11 3.93 -12.28
CA PHE A 229 12.69 2.59 -12.16
C PHE A 229 14.21 2.64 -12.23
N SER A 230 14.79 3.38 -13.19
CA SER A 230 16.23 3.58 -13.29
C SER A 230 16.77 4.32 -12.06
N LYS A 231 16.14 5.44 -11.68
CA LYS A 231 16.52 6.21 -10.48
C LYS A 231 16.45 5.38 -9.19
N THR A 232 15.46 4.49 -9.07
CA THR A 232 15.36 3.57 -7.94
C THR A 232 16.58 2.66 -7.89
N ASN A 233 16.92 2.01 -9.00
CA ASN A 233 18.06 1.10 -9.04
C ASN A 233 19.39 1.81 -8.84
N ASP A 234 19.57 3.01 -9.42
CA ASP A 234 20.78 3.83 -9.20
C ASP A 234 20.98 4.13 -7.71
N TYR A 235 19.90 4.49 -7.01
CA TYR A 235 19.94 4.77 -5.57
C TYR A 235 20.23 3.52 -4.75
N LEU A 236 19.57 2.39 -5.04
CA LEU A 236 19.85 1.13 -4.34
C LEU A 236 21.31 0.72 -4.51
N ILE A 237 21.86 0.81 -5.73
CA ILE A 237 23.27 0.50 -6.02
C ILE A 237 24.21 1.45 -5.26
N GLN A 238 23.90 2.75 -5.22
CA GLN A 238 24.69 3.75 -4.50
C GLN A 238 24.87 3.39 -3.01
N TYR A 239 23.86 2.78 -2.38
CA TYR A 239 23.89 2.36 -0.98
C TYR A 239 24.17 0.85 -0.81
N GLY A 240 24.73 0.20 -1.83
CA GLY A 240 25.17 -1.20 -1.75
C GLY A 240 24.05 -2.23 -1.66
N GLN A 241 22.81 -1.84 -1.98
CA GLN A 241 21.67 -2.76 -2.05
C GLN A 241 21.54 -3.38 -3.43
N THR A 242 21.03 -4.62 -3.48
CA THR A 242 20.72 -5.29 -4.75
C THR A 242 19.58 -4.54 -5.46
N PRO A 243 19.79 -4.10 -6.72
CA PRO A 243 18.75 -3.45 -7.52
C PRO A 243 17.55 -4.37 -7.76
N ILE A 244 16.41 -3.79 -8.12
CA ILE A 244 15.21 -4.55 -8.48
C ILE A 244 15.30 -4.97 -9.95
N ASP A 245 15.05 -6.24 -10.22
CA ASP A 245 14.72 -6.72 -11.56
C ASP A 245 13.25 -6.39 -11.87
N TRP A 246 13.05 -5.28 -12.57
CA TRP A 246 11.72 -4.79 -12.91
C TRP A 246 11.07 -5.57 -14.08
N GLN A 247 11.83 -6.33 -14.87
CA GLN A 247 11.27 -7.10 -15.98
C GLN A 247 10.40 -8.24 -15.42
N LEU A 248 9.09 -8.16 -15.64
CA LEU A 248 8.18 -9.23 -15.22
C LEU A 248 8.48 -10.54 -15.99
N PRO A 249 8.46 -11.70 -15.33
CA PRO A 249 8.52 -13.00 -15.99
C PRO A 249 7.37 -13.15 -16.99
N GLN A 250 7.65 -13.62 -18.21
CA GLN A 250 6.63 -13.78 -19.25
C GLN A 250 5.85 -15.09 -19.11
#